data_AF-A0A7C4GE55-F1
#
_entry.id   AF-A0A7C4GE55-F1
#
_cell.length_a   1.000
_cell.length_b   1.000
_cell.length_c   1.000
_cell.angle_alpha   90.00
_cell.angle_beta   90.00
_cell.angle_gamma   90.00
#
_symmetry.space_group_name_H-M   'P 1'
#
loop_
_entity.id
_entity.type
_entity.pdbx_description
1 polymer ?
#
loop_
_entity_poly.entity_id
_entity_poly.type
_entity_poly.pdbx_seq_one_letter_code
_entity_poly.pdbx_strand_id
1 'polypeptide(L)'
;MTRVLPLLMLAASPSPAQEGELLWRQQFGGPQSDEAYGVYTDGRSIYTGGIAYQPSGFPGVNGFLRKYDRQGRLLWERQFGESMRTTRVQALAGDKSGIYVAGYAAGDALLRKYSEDGQLLWSRTIASSVSAVSRGSARRCACGCRTTWDTDGWCA
;
A
#
# COMPACT_ATOMS: atom_id res chain seq x y z
N MET A 1 -15.18 24.23 -65.39
CA MET A 1 -16.03 23.73 -64.29
C MET A 1 -15.11 23.11 -63.23
N THR A 2 -14.68 23.90 -62.25
CA THR A 2 -13.69 23.49 -61.25
C THR A 2 -14.43 22.90 -60.04
N ARG A 3 -14.35 21.58 -59.84
CA ARG A 3 -14.95 20.91 -58.68
C ARG A 3 -14.02 21.05 -57.48
N VAL A 4 -14.51 21.73 -56.44
CA VAL A 4 -13.87 21.76 -55.12
C VAL A 4 -14.27 20.49 -54.37
N LEU A 5 -13.30 19.66 -54.01
CA LEU A 5 -13.50 18.50 -53.12
C LEU A 5 -13.42 18.97 -51.66
N PRO A 6 -14.42 18.72 -50.81
CA PRO A 6 -14.32 19.07 -49.41
C PRO A 6 -13.38 18.08 -48.71
N LEU A 7 -12.40 18.62 -47.99
CA LEU A 7 -11.52 17.87 -47.11
C LEU A 7 -12.35 17.43 -45.89
N LEU A 8 -12.69 16.14 -45.82
CA LEU A 8 -13.35 15.56 -44.66
C LEU A 8 -12.30 15.37 -43.56
N MET A 9 -12.28 16.28 -42.58
CA MET A 9 -11.50 16.09 -41.35
C MET A 9 -12.08 14.89 -40.60
N LEU A 10 -11.38 13.75 -40.60
CA LEU A 10 -11.63 12.71 -39.59
C LEU A 10 -11.25 13.32 -38.25
N ALA A 11 -12.25 13.72 -37.46
CA ALA A 11 -12.05 13.89 -36.03
C ALA A 11 -11.58 12.53 -35.50
N ALA A 12 -10.32 12.47 -35.03
CA ALA A 12 -9.87 11.35 -34.22
C ALA A 12 -10.77 11.31 -32.98
N SER A 13 -11.72 10.39 -32.98
CA SER A 13 -12.53 10.13 -31.79
C SER A 13 -11.58 9.79 -30.65
N PRO A 14 -11.77 10.34 -29.43
CA PRO A 14 -11.00 9.91 -28.29
C PRO A 14 -11.20 8.39 -28.18
N SER A 15 -10.09 7.65 -28.27
CA SER A 15 -10.11 6.21 -28.06
C SER A 15 -10.78 5.99 -26.70
N PRO A 16 -11.81 5.12 -26.58
CA PRO A 16 -12.37 4.82 -25.28
C PRO A 16 -11.21 4.41 -24.37
N ALA A 17 -11.06 5.13 -23.25
CA ALA A 17 -10.12 4.72 -22.21
C ALA A 17 -10.42 3.24 -21.93
N GLN A 18 -9.41 2.40 -22.02
CA GLN A 18 -9.57 0.96 -21.83
C GLN A 18 -10.12 0.76 -20.41
N GLU A 19 -11.42 0.51 -20.30
CA GLU A 19 -12.05 0.18 -19.02
C GLU A 19 -11.36 -1.08 -18.52
N GLY A 20 -10.62 -0.93 -17.42
CA GLY A 20 -9.90 -2.06 -16.83
C GLY A 20 -10.90 -3.11 -16.39
N GLU A 21 -10.80 -4.31 -16.95
CA GLU A 21 -11.59 -5.45 -16.52
C GLU A 21 -11.30 -5.76 -15.03
N LEU A 22 -12.36 -5.88 -14.23
CA LEU A 22 -12.23 -6.27 -12.83
C LEU A 22 -11.82 -7.75 -12.75
N LEU A 23 -10.55 -8.02 -12.47
CA LEU A 23 -10.04 -9.39 -12.35
C LEU A 23 -10.61 -10.13 -11.14
N TRP A 24 -10.65 -9.48 -9.98
CA TRP A 24 -11.23 -10.04 -8.75
C TRP A 24 -11.57 -8.94 -7.74
N ARG A 25 -12.45 -9.28 -6.79
CA ARG A 25 -12.79 -8.44 -5.64
C ARG A 25 -12.91 -9.31 -4.39
N GLN A 26 -12.23 -8.91 -3.32
CA GLN A 26 -12.46 -9.48 -2.00
C GLN A 26 -12.89 -8.35 -1.05
N GLN A 27 -14.08 -8.49 -0.48
CA GLN A 27 -14.57 -7.61 0.56
C GLN A 27 -14.36 -8.24 1.94
N PHE A 28 -14.02 -7.40 2.91
CA PHE A 28 -13.96 -7.77 4.31
C PHE A 28 -14.35 -6.55 5.15
N GLY A 29 -14.63 -6.79 6.42
CA GLY A 29 -14.98 -5.73 7.34
C GLY A 29 -16.28 -5.99 8.07
N GLY A 30 -16.70 -4.98 8.83
CA GLY A 30 -17.94 -4.99 9.61
C GLY A 30 -18.96 -3.96 9.10
N PRO A 31 -20.05 -3.73 9.86
CA PRO A 31 -21.05 -2.71 9.56
C PRO A 31 -20.53 -1.27 9.75
N GLN A 32 -19.36 -1.09 10.36
CA GLN A 32 -18.72 0.20 10.56
C GLN A 32 -17.83 0.59 9.37
N SER A 33 -17.46 1.86 9.29
CA SER A 33 -16.58 2.36 8.23
C SER A 33 -15.17 1.81 8.37
N ASP A 34 -14.78 0.93 7.47
CA ASP A 34 -13.43 0.38 7.37
C ASP A 34 -12.68 1.08 6.23
N GLU A 35 -11.43 1.48 6.50
CA GLU A 35 -10.64 2.29 5.56
C GLU A 35 -9.28 1.63 5.35
N ALA A 36 -8.90 1.42 4.08
CA ALA A 36 -7.57 0.99 3.69
C ALA A 36 -6.77 2.19 3.18
N TYR A 37 -5.60 2.44 3.77
CA TYR A 37 -4.77 3.61 3.44
C TYR A 37 -3.49 3.24 2.70
N GLY A 38 -2.91 2.08 3.01
CA GLY A 38 -1.65 1.65 2.46
C GLY A 38 -1.83 0.43 1.57
N VAL A 39 -1.17 0.43 0.41
CA VAL A 39 -0.97 -0.74 -0.43
C VAL A 39 0.52 -0.89 -0.76
N TYR A 40 1.02 -2.12 -0.74
CA TYR A 40 2.36 -2.46 -1.20
C TYR A 40 2.32 -3.76 -1.98
N THR A 41 3.18 -3.93 -2.97
CA THR A 41 3.39 -5.21 -3.64
C THR A 41 4.88 -5.45 -3.86
N ASP A 42 5.30 -6.69 -3.63
CA ASP A 42 6.64 -7.20 -3.98
C ASP A 42 6.64 -7.87 -5.37
N GLY A 43 5.53 -7.77 -6.11
CA GLY A 43 5.32 -8.47 -7.37
C GLY A 43 4.95 -9.95 -7.21
N ARG A 44 4.86 -10.54 -6.02
CA ARG A 44 4.32 -11.90 -5.80
C ARG A 44 3.09 -11.87 -4.90
N SER A 45 3.02 -10.89 -4.03
CA SER A 45 1.96 -10.69 -3.06
C SER A 45 1.54 -9.22 -3.02
N ILE A 46 0.32 -9.02 -2.55
CA ILE A 46 -0.29 -7.70 -2.37
C ILE A 46 -0.56 -7.54 -0.89
N TYR A 47 -0.10 -6.44 -0.32
CA TYR A 47 -0.28 -6.09 1.08
C TYR A 47 -1.18 -4.88 1.15
N THR A 48 -2.15 -4.89 2.05
CA THR A 48 -3.00 -3.74 2.34
C THR A 48 -3.16 -3.57 3.84
N GLY A 49 -3.25 -2.32 4.28
CA GLY A 49 -3.35 -1.99 5.70
C GLY A 49 -4.16 -0.74 5.92
N GLY A 50 -4.83 -0.70 7.07
CA GLY A 50 -5.64 0.44 7.44
C GLY A 50 -6.27 0.28 8.81
N ILE A 51 -7.52 0.72 8.91
CA ILE A 51 -8.36 0.62 10.08
C ILE A 51 -9.63 -0.18 9.76
N ALA A 52 -9.98 -1.13 10.61
CA ALA A 52 -11.25 -1.84 10.55
C ALA A 52 -11.82 -1.94 11.97
N TYR A 53 -13.07 -1.53 12.20
CA TYR A 53 -13.58 -1.39 13.58
C TYR A 53 -14.19 -2.67 14.17
N GLN A 54 -14.54 -3.64 13.34
CA GLN A 54 -15.03 -4.95 13.77
C GLN A 54 -14.54 -6.08 12.84
N PRO A 55 -13.23 -6.20 12.58
CA PRO A 55 -12.74 -7.29 11.78
C PRO A 55 -12.95 -8.60 12.56
N SER A 56 -13.37 -9.65 11.85
CA SER A 56 -13.70 -10.94 12.46
C SER A 56 -12.56 -11.46 13.33
N GLY A 57 -12.84 -11.72 14.61
CA GLY A 57 -11.95 -12.44 15.53
C GLY A 57 -11.19 -11.61 16.58
N PHE A 58 -11.21 -10.28 16.55
CA PHE A 58 -10.49 -9.47 17.56
C PHE A 58 -11.28 -8.25 18.04
N PRO A 59 -12.10 -8.38 19.09
CA PRO A 59 -12.84 -7.26 19.64
C PRO A 59 -11.89 -6.19 20.22
N GLY A 60 -12.05 -4.95 19.78
CA GLY A 60 -11.42 -3.77 20.40
C GLY A 60 -10.14 -3.27 19.73
N VAL A 61 -9.50 -4.04 18.85
CA VAL A 61 -8.36 -3.57 18.04
C VAL A 61 -8.80 -3.31 16.61
N ASN A 62 -8.27 -2.24 16.01
CA ASN A 62 -8.73 -1.80 14.70
C ASN A 62 -7.63 -1.59 13.66
N GLY A 63 -6.35 -1.62 14.02
CA GLY A 63 -5.28 -1.63 13.02
C GLY A 63 -5.17 -2.99 12.35
N PHE A 64 -5.09 -3.04 11.01
CA PHE A 64 -4.88 -4.29 10.29
C PHE A 64 -3.78 -4.20 9.23
N LEU A 65 -3.19 -5.35 8.93
CA LEU A 65 -2.33 -5.64 7.80
C LEU A 65 -2.75 -6.99 7.21
N ARG A 66 -3.03 -7.03 5.91
CA ARG A 66 -3.40 -8.25 5.19
C ARG A 66 -2.47 -8.47 4.01
N LYS A 67 -2.14 -9.74 3.76
CA LYS A 67 -1.39 -10.19 2.59
C LYS A 67 -2.27 -11.09 1.73
N TYR A 68 -2.25 -10.85 0.43
CA TYR A 68 -2.94 -11.62 -0.59
C TYR A 68 -1.95 -12.16 -1.62
N ASP A 69 -2.30 -13.24 -2.30
CA ASP A 69 -1.65 -13.61 -3.54
C ASP A 69 -2.14 -12.77 -4.73
N ARG A 70 -1.57 -13.00 -5.92
CA ARG A 70 -1.93 -12.26 -7.14
C ARG A 70 -3.37 -12.52 -7.61
N GLN A 71 -3.94 -13.65 -7.21
CA GLN A 71 -5.31 -14.05 -7.54
C GLN A 71 -6.32 -13.49 -6.53
N GLY A 72 -5.85 -12.73 -5.54
CA GLY A 72 -6.71 -12.11 -4.53
C GLY A 72 -7.08 -13.04 -3.38
N ARG A 73 -6.44 -14.20 -3.22
CA ARG A 73 -6.67 -15.06 -2.05
C ARG A 73 -5.89 -14.52 -0.85
N LEU A 74 -6.57 -14.39 0.30
CA LEU A 74 -5.95 -14.00 1.56
C LEU A 74 -4.95 -15.08 2.01
N LEU A 75 -3.67 -14.70 2.14
CA LEU A 75 -2.60 -15.55 2.65
C LEU A 75 -2.51 -15.47 4.17
N TRP A 76 -2.55 -14.24 4.71
CA TRP A 76 -2.62 -14.02 6.15
C TRP A 76 -3.13 -12.63 6.49
N GLU A 77 -3.54 -12.49 7.75
CA GLU A 77 -3.97 -11.24 8.35
C GLU A 77 -3.32 -11.05 9.72
N ARG A 78 -2.95 -9.81 10.00
CA ARG A 78 -2.51 -9.37 11.32
C ARG A 78 -3.33 -8.18 11.74
N GLN A 79 -3.82 -8.26 12.96
CA GLN A 79 -4.49 -7.16 13.61
C GLN A 79 -3.70 -6.74 14.82
N PHE A 80 -3.74 -5.46 15.11
CA PHE A 80 -3.00 -4.89 16.22
C PHE A 80 -3.55 -3.54 16.63
N GLY A 81 -3.24 -3.19 17.88
CA GLY A 81 -3.70 -2.00 18.53
C GLY A 81 -3.92 -2.28 20.00
N GLU A 82 -4.50 -1.32 20.68
CA GLU A 82 -4.94 -1.44 22.06
C GLU A 82 -6.46 -1.37 22.09
N SER A 83 -7.08 -2.17 22.95
CA SER A 83 -8.54 -2.16 23.10
C SER A 83 -9.03 -0.74 23.38
N MET A 84 -10.11 -0.33 22.70
CA MET A 84 -10.71 1.00 22.84
C MET A 84 -9.83 2.18 22.40
N ARG A 85 -8.65 1.94 21.83
CA ARG A 85 -7.79 3.01 21.28
C ARG A 85 -7.60 2.87 19.78
N THR A 86 -7.80 3.98 19.08
CA THR A 86 -7.64 4.01 17.63
C THR A 86 -6.22 3.69 17.22
N THR A 87 -6.10 2.67 16.37
CA THR A 87 -4.89 2.25 15.70
C THR A 87 -5.14 2.30 14.20
N ARG A 88 -4.26 2.98 13.48
CA ARG A 88 -4.39 3.20 12.04
C ARG A 88 -3.07 2.96 11.36
N VAL A 89 -3.05 2.08 10.37
CA VAL A 89 -1.96 2.01 9.39
C VAL A 89 -2.12 3.13 8.39
N GLN A 90 -1.07 3.92 8.17
CA GLN A 90 -1.08 5.04 7.22
C GLN A 90 -0.22 4.77 5.99
N ALA A 91 0.86 4.00 6.14
CA ALA A 91 1.75 3.69 5.04
C ALA A 91 2.32 2.27 5.16
N LEU A 92 2.56 1.67 4.00
CA LEU A 92 3.24 0.40 3.84
C LEU A 92 4.46 0.60 2.93
N ALA A 93 5.57 -0.04 3.30
CA ALA A 93 6.76 -0.15 2.46
C ALA A 93 7.37 -1.54 2.72
N GLY A 94 8.16 -2.08 1.80
CA GLY A 94 8.73 -3.41 1.97
C GLY A 94 10.02 -3.59 1.20
N ASP A 95 10.79 -4.59 1.64
CA ASP A 95 12.00 -5.08 1.00
C ASP A 95 12.04 -6.62 1.06
N LYS A 96 13.15 -7.23 0.64
CA LYS A 96 13.34 -8.69 0.65
C LYS A 96 13.27 -9.32 2.04
N SER A 97 13.41 -8.53 3.10
CA SER A 97 13.43 -8.99 4.49
C SER A 97 12.10 -8.79 5.22
N GLY A 98 11.13 -8.11 4.59
CA GLY A 98 9.79 -7.99 5.14
C GLY A 98 9.04 -6.71 4.77
N ILE A 99 7.90 -6.53 5.42
CA ILE A 99 7.01 -5.38 5.25
C ILE A 99 7.09 -4.47 6.48
N TYR A 100 7.31 -3.18 6.21
CA TYR A 100 7.26 -2.08 7.16
C TYR A 100 5.87 -1.47 7.16
N VAL A 101 5.39 -1.21 8.36
CA VAL A 101 4.09 -0.59 8.63
C VAL A 101 4.33 0.66 9.44
N ALA A 102 3.93 1.81 8.89
CA ALA A 102 3.96 3.07 9.61
C ALA A 102 2.52 3.55 9.86
N GLY A 103 2.31 4.16 11.02
CA GLY A 103 1.00 4.64 11.40
C GLY A 103 0.97 5.17 12.82
N TYR A 104 -0.19 5.05 13.45
CA TYR A 104 -0.42 5.54 14.78
C TYR A 104 -1.17 4.50 15.61
N ALA A 105 -0.80 4.37 16.88
CA ALA A 105 -1.52 3.59 17.87
C ALA A 105 -1.50 4.36 19.18
N ALA A 106 -2.66 4.44 19.83
CA ALA A 106 -2.69 4.79 21.25
C ALA A 106 -2.00 6.12 21.64
N GLY A 107 -2.00 7.15 20.78
CA GLY A 107 -1.31 8.41 21.09
C GLY A 107 -0.09 8.68 20.23
N ASP A 108 0.50 7.61 19.68
CA ASP A 108 1.89 7.64 19.29
C ASP A 108 2.10 7.16 17.86
N ALA A 109 3.08 7.77 17.20
CA ALA A 109 3.55 7.29 15.91
C ALA A 109 4.28 5.96 16.11
N LEU A 110 3.93 4.96 15.30
CA LEU A 110 4.52 3.63 15.34
C LEU A 110 5.18 3.28 14.00
N LEU A 111 6.25 2.51 14.10
CA LEU A 111 6.86 1.79 13.00
C LEU A 111 7.02 0.33 13.38
N ARG A 112 6.54 -0.58 12.53
CA ARG A 112 6.64 -2.03 12.72
C ARG A 112 7.23 -2.68 11.50
N LYS A 113 7.89 -3.81 11.71
CA LYS A 113 8.33 -4.70 10.63
C LYS A 113 7.79 -6.09 10.84
N TYR A 114 7.22 -6.67 9.78
CA TYR A 114 6.73 -8.04 9.74
C TYR A 114 7.54 -8.86 8.74
N SER A 115 7.74 -10.15 9.02
CA SER A 115 8.31 -11.11 8.09
C SER A 115 7.35 -11.40 6.93
N GLU A 116 7.84 -12.11 5.92
CA GLU A 116 7.01 -12.53 4.78
C GLU A 116 5.83 -13.44 5.20
N ASP A 117 6.00 -14.20 6.28
CA ASP A 117 4.98 -15.07 6.90
C ASP A 117 4.07 -14.32 7.91
N GLY A 118 4.25 -13.01 8.02
CA GLY A 118 3.47 -12.15 8.90
C GLY A 118 3.88 -12.22 10.38
N GLN A 119 5.07 -12.74 10.71
CA GLN A 119 5.59 -12.68 12.09
C GLN A 119 6.06 -11.26 12.38
N LEU A 120 5.69 -10.68 13.54
CA LEU A 120 6.22 -9.38 13.94
C LEU A 120 7.71 -9.53 14.29
N LEU A 121 8.58 -8.90 13.50
CA LEU A 121 10.02 -8.90 13.74
C LEU A 121 10.43 -7.86 14.76
N TRP A 122 9.86 -6.65 14.66
CA TRP A 122 10.06 -5.60 15.66
C TRP A 122 8.98 -4.52 15.58
N SER A 123 8.81 -3.79 16.68
CA SER A 123 7.98 -2.59 16.81
C SER A 123 8.78 -1.47 17.47
N ARG A 124 8.56 -0.23 17.03
CA ARG A 124 9.13 1.00 17.59
C ARG A 124 8.05 2.07 17.69
N THR A 125 8.03 2.78 18.80
CA THR A 125 7.28 4.03 18.95
C THR A 125 8.24 5.16 18.59
N ILE A 126 7.88 5.96 17.59
CA ILE A 126 8.76 6.97 16.98
C ILE A 126 8.56 8.34 17.64
N ALA A 127 7.34 8.68 18.02
CA ALA A 127 7.03 9.93 18.70
C ALA A 127 5.86 9.73 19.66
N SER A 128 6.06 10.08 20.92
CA SER A 128 4.98 10.28 21.88
C SER A 128 4.47 11.71 21.73
N SER A 129 3.25 11.85 21.21
CA SER A 129 2.47 13.08 20.99
C SER A 129 3.24 14.40 20.79
N VAL A 130 3.51 14.82 19.54
CA VAL A 130 2.94 15.99 18.83
C VAL A 130 3.30 15.87 17.33
N SER A 131 2.29 15.69 16.46
CA SER A 131 2.35 15.94 14.99
C SER A 131 3.36 15.17 14.11
N ALA A 132 3.62 13.88 14.32
CA ALA A 132 4.36 13.08 13.35
C ALA A 132 3.43 12.53 12.24
N VAL A 133 3.15 13.35 11.23
CA VAL A 133 2.45 12.91 10.01
C VAL A 133 3.41 12.03 9.18
N SER A 134 3.22 10.71 9.25
CA SER A 134 3.95 9.75 8.41
C SER A 134 3.36 9.75 7.00
N ARG A 135 3.71 10.74 6.16
CA ARG A 135 3.41 10.70 4.71
C ARG A 135 4.52 9.91 4.02
N GLY A 136 4.32 8.60 3.86
CA GLY A 136 5.21 7.76 3.06
C GLY A 136 5.06 8.08 1.58
N SER A 137 6.13 8.57 0.94
CA SER A 137 6.30 8.48 -0.51
C SER A 137 7.25 7.33 -0.80
N ALA A 138 6.78 6.32 -1.53
CA ALA A 138 7.64 5.27 -2.04
C ALA A 138 8.54 5.86 -3.13
N ARG A 139 9.81 6.12 -2.81
CA ARG A 139 10.81 6.36 -3.85
C ARG A 139 11.08 5.02 -4.54
N ARG A 140 10.67 4.89 -5.80
CA ARG A 140 11.24 3.85 -6.67
C ARG A 140 12.74 4.13 -6.74
N CYS A 141 13.57 3.15 -6.39
CA CYS A 141 14.93 3.11 -6.90
C CYS A 141 14.81 3.02 -8.42
N ALA A 142 15.06 4.13 -9.11
CA ALA A 142 15.27 4.10 -10.55
C ALA A 142 16.58 3.35 -10.77
N CYS A 143 16.48 2.10 -11.22
CA CYS A 143 17.60 1.41 -11.83
C CYS A 143 17.92 2.14 -13.14
N GLY A 144 18.83 3.12 -13.05
CA GLY A 144 19.45 3.74 -14.22
C GLY A 144 20.36 2.72 -14.91
N CYS A 145 20.18 2.55 -16.21
CA CYS A 145 21.05 1.73 -17.05
C CYS A 145 22.50 2.22 -16.96
N ARG A 146 23.33 1.34 -16.40
CA ARG A 146 24.76 1.09 -16.66
C ARG A 146 25.35 1.89 -17.83
N THR A 147 26.34 2.74 -17.56
CA THR A 147 27.55 2.85 -18.40
C THR A 147 28.77 3.11 -17.51
N THR A 148 29.79 2.28 -17.76
CA THR A 148 31.19 2.29 -17.29
C THR A 148 31.49 2.03 -15.81
N TRP A 149 32.37 1.05 -15.62
CA TRP A 149 33.02 0.69 -14.36
C TRP A 149 34.06 1.74 -14.02
N ASP A 150 34.04 2.28 -12.80
CA ASP A 150 35.22 2.87 -12.17
C ASP A 150 35.24 2.51 -10.69
N THR A 151 36.45 2.25 -10.19
CA THR A 151 36.77 1.47 -8.99
C THR A 151 36.86 2.27 -7.70
N ASP A 152 36.05 3.29 -7.51
CA ASP A 152 36.03 4.02 -6.24
C ASP A 152 34.65 3.96 -5.60
N GLY A 153 34.58 3.11 -4.58
CA GLY A 153 33.40 2.95 -3.76
C GLY A 153 33.01 4.22 -3.01
N TRP A 154 31.82 4.12 -2.40
CA TRP A 154 31.15 5.06 -1.48
C TRP A 154 30.20 6.07 -2.14
N CYS A 155 28.90 5.87 -1.90
CA CYS A 155 27.91 6.95 -1.89
C CYS A 155 27.72 7.44 -0.46
N ALA A 156 27.80 8.75 -0.27
CA ALA A 156 27.18 9.47 0.85
C ALA A 156 25.67 9.66 0.59
#